data_AF-Q5YQU9-F1
#
_entry.id   AF-Q5YQU9-F1
#
_cell.length_a   1.000
_cell.length_b   1.000
_cell.length_c   1.000
_cell.angle_alpha   90.00
_cell.angle_beta   90.00
_cell.angle_gamma   90.00
#
_symmetry.space_group_name_H-M   'P 1'
#
loop_
_entity.id
_entity.type
_entity.pdbx_description
1 polymer ?
#
loop_
_entity_poly.entity_id
_entity_poly.type
_entity_poly.pdbx_seq_one_letter_code
_entity_poly.pdbx_strand_id
1 'polypeptide(L)'
;MRTHLVTLGVILTLACGTAYALAAPDLPSAAGNSAARSATDIQFLRESFFDDEPAEVQNAAIKLARSQCAYLDTAGNSPADHRYLTESAVGTVEYPHLFLDAAIRAYCPHNRL
;
A
#
# COMPACT_ATOMS: atom_id res chain seq x y z
N MET A 1 -37.30 -37.92 0.25
CA MET A 1 -37.03 -37.91 1.70
C MET A 1 -36.49 -39.27 2.08
N ARG A 2 -35.19 -39.39 2.32
CA ARG A 2 -34.53 -40.65 2.69
C ARG A 2 -33.36 -40.29 3.61
N THR A 3 -33.58 -40.55 4.88
CA THR A 3 -32.72 -40.28 6.03
C THR A 3 -31.58 -41.29 6.05
N HIS A 4 -30.33 -40.82 6.00
CA HIS A 4 -29.16 -41.66 6.19
C HIS A 4 -28.55 -41.44 7.58
N LEU A 5 -28.28 -42.58 8.21
CA LEU A 5 -27.89 -42.81 9.59
C LEU A 5 -26.62 -42.07 10.05
N VAL A 6 -26.68 -41.70 11.32
CA VAL A 6 -25.60 -41.23 12.19
C VAL A 6 -24.61 -42.36 12.46
N THR A 7 -23.31 -42.07 12.31
CA THR A 7 -22.22 -42.85 12.93
C THR A 7 -21.28 -41.90 13.67
N LEU A 8 -21.24 -42.06 14.99
CA LEU A 8 -20.24 -41.48 15.89
C LEU A 8 -18.86 -42.05 15.57
N GLY A 9 -17.88 -41.19 15.41
CA GLY A 9 -16.46 -41.52 15.42
C GLY A 9 -15.71 -40.49 16.24
N VAL A 10 -15.58 -40.72 17.55
CA VAL A 10 -14.66 -39.97 18.41
C VAL A 10 -13.26 -40.52 18.14
N ILE A 11 -12.38 -39.68 17.58
CA ILE A 11 -10.95 -39.95 17.49
C ILE A 11 -10.24 -38.86 18.29
N LEU A 12 -9.81 -39.20 19.51
CA LEU A 12 -9.01 -38.33 20.36
C LEU A 12 -7.53 -38.55 19.99
N THR A 13 -7.02 -37.82 19.01
CA THR A 13 -5.58 -37.81 18.72
C THR A 13 -4.88 -36.82 19.64
N LEU A 14 -4.28 -37.37 20.71
CA LEU A 14 -3.29 -36.68 21.53
C LEU A 14 -2.00 -36.52 20.69
N ALA A 15 -1.84 -35.36 20.04
CA ALA A 15 -0.58 -34.97 19.42
C ALA A 15 0.15 -34.00 20.34
N CYS A 16 1.01 -34.54 21.21
CA CYS A 16 2.11 -33.78 21.80
C CYS A 16 3.13 -33.53 20.68
N GLY A 17 3.01 -32.38 20.02
CA GLY A 17 3.92 -31.94 18.97
C GLY A 17 4.55 -30.63 19.40
N THR A 18 5.82 -30.67 19.76
CA THR A 18 6.69 -29.54 20.08
C THR A 18 6.50 -28.39 19.10
N ALA A 19 6.32 -27.17 19.62
CA ALA A 19 6.40 -25.96 18.82
C ALA A 19 7.81 -25.85 18.22
N TYR A 20 7.97 -26.33 17.00
CA TYR A 20 9.09 -25.94 16.16
C TYR A 20 8.78 -24.51 15.71
N ALA A 21 9.32 -23.54 16.43
CA ALA A 21 9.56 -22.23 15.85
C ALA A 21 10.58 -22.45 14.72
N LEU A 22 10.08 -22.78 13.53
CA LEU A 22 10.84 -22.60 12.31
C LEU A 22 11.06 -21.10 12.23
N ALA A 23 12.25 -20.66 12.62
CA ALA A 23 12.73 -19.35 12.25
C ALA A 23 12.48 -19.25 10.74
N ALA A 24 11.60 -18.33 10.35
CA ALA A 24 11.47 -17.99 8.95
C ALA A 24 12.90 -17.72 8.45
N PRO A 25 13.31 -18.24 7.29
CA PRO A 25 14.59 -17.84 6.74
C PRO A 25 14.61 -16.33 6.74
N ASP A 26 15.69 -15.73 7.25
CA ASP A 26 16.02 -14.33 7.01
C ASP A 26 16.18 -14.21 5.49
N LEU A 27 15.05 -14.04 4.81
CA LEU A 27 15.02 -13.59 3.43
C LEU A 27 15.79 -12.28 3.50
N PRO A 28 16.92 -12.14 2.79
CA PRO A 28 17.57 -10.85 2.72
C PRO A 28 16.48 -9.89 2.27
N SER A 29 16.14 -8.91 3.13
CA SER A 29 15.31 -7.80 2.73
C SER A 29 15.85 -7.36 1.39
N ALA A 30 15.00 -7.39 0.37
CA ALA A 30 15.30 -6.78 -0.91
C ALA A 30 15.36 -5.25 -0.69
N ALA A 31 16.32 -4.80 0.13
CA ALA A 31 16.95 -3.52 0.01
C ALA A 31 17.77 -3.56 -1.29
N GLY A 32 17.08 -3.80 -2.41
CA GLY A 32 17.61 -3.48 -3.72
C GLY A 32 18.00 -2.03 -3.64
N ASN A 33 19.28 -1.75 -3.92
CA ASN A 33 19.94 -0.45 -3.86
C ASN A 33 18.99 0.71 -4.19
N SER A 34 18.25 1.14 -3.18
CA SER A 34 17.42 2.31 -3.28
C SER A 34 18.41 3.41 -3.04
N ALA A 35 18.72 4.19 -4.09
CA ALA A 35 19.43 5.44 -3.91
C ALA A 35 18.82 6.15 -2.69
N ALA A 36 19.67 6.76 -1.85
CA ALA A 36 19.21 7.40 -0.63
C ALA A 36 18.01 8.31 -0.95
N ARG A 37 16.86 8.02 -0.36
CA ARG A 37 15.62 8.76 -0.64
C ARG A 37 15.70 10.17 -0.06
N SER A 38 15.10 11.13 -0.75
CA SER A 38 14.99 12.49 -0.22
C SER A 38 14.06 12.52 0.99
N ALA A 39 14.22 13.52 1.87
CA ALA A 39 13.32 13.70 3.00
C ALA A 39 11.85 13.87 2.57
N THR A 40 11.63 14.54 1.43
CA THR A 40 10.30 14.71 0.83
C THR A 40 9.70 13.39 0.39
N ASP A 41 10.49 12.52 -0.27
CA ASP A 41 9.99 11.21 -0.68
C ASP A 41 9.69 10.33 0.54
N ILE A 42 10.54 10.35 1.57
CA ILE A 42 10.29 9.63 2.82
C ILE A 42 8.99 10.10 3.49
N GLN A 43 8.77 11.42 3.54
CA GLN A 43 7.53 11.98 4.08
C GLN A 43 6.31 11.49 3.28
N PHE A 44 6.34 11.61 1.96
CA PHE A 44 5.27 11.17 1.08
C PHE A 44 4.94 9.69 1.29
N LEU A 45 5.97 8.83 1.29
CA LEU A 45 5.80 7.38 1.44
C LEU A 45 5.14 7.03 2.77
N ARG A 46 5.57 7.66 3.87
CA ARG A 46 4.96 7.46 5.20
C ARG A 46 3.51 7.91 5.24
N GLU A 47 3.22 9.09 4.69
CA GLU A 47 1.88 9.68 4.76
C GLU A 47 0.89 9.00 3.79
N SER A 48 1.39 8.31 2.77
CA SER A 48 0.61 7.56 1.79
C SER A 48 0.58 6.04 2.03
N PHE A 49 1.24 5.55 3.09
CA PHE A 49 1.34 4.12 3.44
C PHE A 49 2.10 3.26 2.42
N PHE A 50 3.17 3.82 1.84
CA PHE A 50 4.08 3.13 0.93
C PHE A 50 5.49 2.96 1.51
N ASP A 51 5.77 3.36 2.76
CA ASP A 51 7.12 3.32 3.32
C ASP A 51 7.65 1.90 3.57
N ASP A 52 6.76 0.95 3.83
CA ASP A 52 7.10 -0.48 4.02
C ASP A 52 7.06 -1.31 2.71
N GLU A 53 6.66 -0.70 1.59
CA GLU A 53 6.53 -1.39 0.30
C GLU A 53 7.90 -1.71 -0.33
N PRO A 54 7.99 -2.69 -1.26
CA PRO A 54 9.22 -2.93 -2.02
C PRO A 54 9.65 -1.68 -2.79
N ALA A 55 10.97 -1.48 -2.96
CA ALA A 55 11.54 -0.28 -3.58
C ALA A 55 10.94 0.07 -4.95
N GLU A 56 10.64 -0.94 -5.77
CA GLU A 56 9.95 -0.81 -7.06
C GLU A 56 8.58 -0.14 -6.93
N VAL A 57 7.78 -0.57 -5.95
CA VAL A 57 6.43 -0.05 -5.66
C VAL A 57 6.52 1.37 -5.10
N GLN A 58 7.48 1.62 -4.20
CA GLN A 58 7.73 2.98 -3.70
C GLN A 58 8.09 3.96 -4.82
N ASN A 59 8.96 3.54 -5.76
CA ASN A 59 9.33 4.36 -6.91
C ASN A 59 8.13 4.63 -7.84
N ALA A 60 7.27 3.63 -8.03
CA ALA A 60 6.03 3.79 -8.78
C ALA A 60 5.07 4.78 -8.11
N ALA A 61 4.90 4.69 -6.79
CA ALA A 61 4.09 5.61 -6.00
C ALA A 61 4.61 7.06 -6.10
N ILE A 62 5.92 7.27 -5.93
CA ILE A 62 6.55 8.60 -6.07
C ILE A 62 6.32 9.16 -7.48
N LYS A 63 6.49 8.34 -8.52
CA LYS A 63 6.28 8.76 -9.91
C LYS A 63 4.82 9.15 -10.15
N LEU A 64 3.87 8.37 -9.65
CA LEU A 64 2.45 8.65 -9.75
C LEU A 64 2.09 9.96 -9.03
N ALA A 65 2.55 10.15 -7.79
CA ALA A 65 2.33 11.36 -7.00
C ALA A 65 2.83 12.63 -7.71
N ARG A 66 4.05 12.58 -8.26
CA ARG A 66 4.61 13.70 -9.04
C ARG A 66 3.80 13.98 -10.31
N SER A 67 3.30 12.95 -10.98
CA SER A 67 2.46 13.13 -12.18
C SER A 67 1.10 13.76 -11.86
N GLN A 68 0.50 13.42 -10.72
CA GLN A 68 -0.74 14.05 -10.24
C GLN A 68 -0.52 15.52 -9.90
N CYS A 69 0.60 15.86 -9.24
CA CYS A 69 0.97 17.25 -9.03
C CYS A 69 1.18 18.02 -10.34
N ALA A 70 1.84 17.41 -11.33
CA ALA A 70 2.01 18.03 -12.65
C ALA A 70 0.66 18.27 -13.37
N TYR A 71 -0.31 17.38 -13.19
CA TYR A 71 -1.68 17.62 -13.66
C TYR A 71 -2.31 18.82 -12.96
N LEU A 72 -2.22 18.90 -11.63
CA LEU A 72 -2.79 20.03 -10.87
C LEU A 72 -2.15 21.38 -11.24
N ASP A 73 -0.84 21.38 -11.51
CA ASP A 73 -0.09 22.56 -11.93
C ASP A 73 -0.50 23.09 -13.32
N THR A 74 -1.02 22.21 -14.20
CA THR A 74 -1.24 22.53 -15.62
C THR A 74 -2.70 22.56 -16.03
N ALA A 75 -3.50 21.61 -15.56
CA ALA A 75 -4.87 21.39 -15.98
C ALA A 75 -5.88 22.06 -15.03
N GLY A 76 -5.60 22.10 -13.73
CA GLY A 76 -6.46 22.78 -12.77
C GLY A 76 -6.30 22.31 -11.33
N ASN A 77 -6.56 23.24 -10.41
CA ASN A 77 -6.58 23.01 -8.96
C ASN A 77 -7.99 23.32 -8.43
N SER A 78 -8.99 22.54 -8.86
CA SER A 78 -10.37 22.64 -8.36
C SER A 78 -10.77 21.39 -7.57
N PRO A 79 -11.84 21.44 -6.74
CA PRO A 79 -12.37 20.26 -6.07
C PRO A 79 -12.77 19.13 -7.04
N ALA A 80 -13.14 19.47 -8.28
CA ALA A 80 -13.46 18.49 -9.32
C ALA A 80 -12.20 17.78 -9.83
N ASP A 81 -11.09 18.50 -9.98
CA ASP A 81 -9.79 17.94 -10.38
C ASP A 81 -9.26 16.99 -9.31
N HIS A 82 -9.35 17.38 -8.04
CA HIS A 82 -8.94 16.51 -6.92
C HIS A 82 -9.79 15.24 -6.85
N ARG A 83 -11.10 15.36 -7.09
CA ARG A 83 -11.99 14.19 -7.19
C ARG A 83 -11.61 13.30 -8.36
N TYR A 84 -11.39 13.87 -9.55
CA TYR A 84 -10.99 13.12 -10.74
C TYR A 84 -9.71 12.31 -10.50
N LEU A 85 -8.68 12.94 -9.92
CA LEU A 85 -7.42 12.27 -9.60
C LEU A 85 -7.62 11.13 -8.60
N THR A 86 -8.38 11.38 -7.53
CA THR A 86 -8.71 10.35 -6.54
C THR A 86 -9.46 9.17 -7.18
N GLU A 87 -10.51 9.43 -7.96
CA GLU A 87 -11.32 8.40 -8.62
C GLU A 87 -10.49 7.61 -9.62
N SER A 88 -9.58 8.27 -10.35
CA SER A 88 -8.68 7.61 -11.31
C SER A 88 -7.68 6.67 -10.65
N ALA A 89 -7.36 6.88 -9.37
CA ALA A 89 -6.41 6.06 -8.62
C ALA A 89 -7.08 4.87 -7.92
N VAL A 90 -8.41 4.77 -7.93
CA VAL A 90 -9.16 3.62 -7.39
C VAL A 90 -8.71 2.33 -8.07
N GLY A 91 -8.44 1.30 -7.27
CA GLY A 91 -7.94 0.00 -7.75
C GLY A 91 -6.45 -0.02 -8.10
N THR A 92 -5.78 1.13 -8.07
CA THR A 92 -4.30 1.23 -8.20
C THR A 92 -3.65 1.47 -6.84
N VAL A 93 -4.27 2.31 -6.00
CA VAL A 93 -3.81 2.59 -4.63
C VAL A 93 -4.92 2.26 -3.63
N GLU A 94 -4.55 1.79 -2.44
CA GLU A 94 -5.51 1.35 -1.41
C GLU A 94 -6.31 2.52 -0.84
N TYR A 95 -5.65 3.66 -0.63
CA TYR A 95 -6.26 4.87 -0.07
C TYR A 95 -6.09 6.08 -1.00
N PRO A 96 -6.88 6.19 -2.09
CA PRO A 96 -6.71 7.25 -3.10
C PRO A 96 -6.74 8.67 -2.55
N HIS A 97 -7.62 8.95 -1.58
CA HIS A 97 -7.70 10.27 -0.97
C HIS A 97 -6.46 10.61 -0.14
N LEU A 98 -5.96 9.68 0.66
CA LEU A 98 -4.75 9.89 1.48
C LEU A 98 -3.51 10.00 0.59
N PHE A 99 -3.47 9.21 -0.48
CA PHE A 99 -2.41 9.28 -1.48
C PHE A 99 -2.32 10.67 -2.12
N LEU A 100 -3.43 11.20 -2.61
CA LEU A 100 -3.46 12.51 -3.27
C LEU A 100 -3.14 13.64 -2.27
N ASP A 101 -3.68 13.58 -1.05
CA ASP A 101 -3.37 14.56 -0.01
C ASP A 101 -1.87 14.55 0.36
N ALA A 102 -1.28 13.37 0.57
CA ALA A 102 0.15 13.24 0.82
C ALA A 102 1.00 13.76 -0.36
N ALA A 103 0.58 13.47 -1.60
CA ALA A 103 1.25 13.97 -2.80
C ALA A 103 1.24 15.51 -2.88
N ILE A 104 0.09 16.13 -2.64
CA ILE A 104 -0.04 17.60 -2.63
C ILE A 104 0.84 18.20 -1.53
N ARG A 105 0.79 17.65 -0.31
CA ARG A 105 1.60 18.14 0.80
C ARG A 105 3.10 18.05 0.54
N ALA A 106 3.55 16.97 -0.08
CA ALA A 106 4.98 16.73 -0.32
C ALA A 106 5.51 17.45 -1.57
N TYR A 107 4.78 17.42 -2.69
CA TYR A 107 5.32 17.79 -4.00
C TYR A 107 4.72 19.05 -4.62
N CYS A 108 3.49 19.44 -4.27
CA CYS A 108 2.85 20.64 -4.82
C CYS A 108 1.97 21.36 -3.78
N PRO A 109 2.54 21.87 -2.68
CA PRO A 109 1.78 22.40 -1.53
C PRO A 109 0.91 23.62 -1.87
N HIS A 110 1.23 24.34 -2.94
CA HIS A 110 0.41 25.44 -3.46
C HIS A 110 -0.91 24.98 -4.10
N ASN A 111 -1.07 23.69 -4.40
CA ASN A 111 -2.31 23.09 -4.91
C ASN A 111 -3.22 22.55 -3.79
N ARG A 112 -3.01 22.98 -2.55
CA ARG A 112 -3.94 22.66 -1.45
C ARG A 112 -5.23 23.48 -1.62
N LEU A 113 -6.38 22.83 -1.45
CA LEU A 113 -7.71 23.44 -1.45
C LEU A 113 -8.15 23.79 -0.03
#